data_AF-A0ABD0RZ62-F1
#
_entry.id   AF-A0ABD0RZ62-F1
#
_cell.length_a   1.000
_cell.length_b   1.000
_cell.length_c   1.000
_cell.angle_alpha   90.00
_cell.angle_beta   90.00
_cell.angle_gamma   90.00
#
_symmetry.space_group_name_H-M   'P 1'
#
loop_
_entity.id
_entity.type
_entity.pdbx_description
1 polymer ?
#
loop_
_entity_poly.entity_id
_entity_poly.type
_entity_poly.pdbx_seq_one_letter_code
_entity_poly.pdbx_strand_id
1 'polypeptide(L)' 'NCLEGCVFVLTGVLESMERDDAKSLIERYGGKVTGNVSRKTTYLVLGRDSGASKTEK' A
#
# COMPACT_ATOMS: atom_id res chain seq x y z
N ASN A 1 -15.26 7.14 -8.00
CA ASN A 1 -14.21 6.27 -7.45
C ASN A 1 -12.87 7.00 -7.49
N CYS A 2 -12.44 7.58 -6.38
CA CYS A 2 -11.27 8.47 -6.33
C CYS A 2 -9.92 7.74 -6.45
N LEU A 3 -9.91 6.44 -6.19
CA LEU A 3 -8.71 5.60 -6.21
C LEU A 3 -8.73 4.56 -7.34
N GLU A 4 -9.65 4.70 -8.28
CA GLU A 4 -9.83 3.74 -9.38
C GLU A 4 -8.58 3.67 -10.26
N GLY A 5 -7.99 2.49 -10.37
CA GLY A 5 -6.76 2.26 -11.13
C GLY A 5 -5.46 2.63 -10.41
N CYS A 6 -5.52 3.17 -9.19
CA CYS A 6 -4.34 3.39 -8.36
C CYS A 6 -3.90 2.11 -7.69
N VAL A 7 -2.59 1.87 -7.66
CA VAL A 7 -1.98 0.72 -7.01
C VAL A 7 -1.23 1.16 -5.76
N PHE A 8 -1.61 0.58 -4.63
CA PHE A 8 -1.06 0.86 -3.31
C PHE A 8 -0.17 -0.30 -2.85
N VAL A 9 1.02 0.03 -2.35
CA VAL A 9 1.90 -0.93 -1.68
C VAL A 9 1.96 -0.60 -0.20
N LEU A 10 1.55 -1.55 0.63
CA LEU A 10 1.67 -1.47 2.08
C LEU A 10 2.95 -2.17 2.51
N THR A 11 3.90 -1.43 3.06
CA THR A 11 5.15 -1.97 3.60
C THR A 11 5.25 -1.68 5.09
N GLY A 12 5.91 -2.56 5.85
CA GLY A 12 5.97 -2.49 7.31
C GLY A 12 4.65 -2.86 8.02
N VAL A 13 4.65 -2.72 9.34
CA VAL A 13 3.49 -2.91 10.22
C VAL A 13 2.84 -1.55 10.47
N LEU A 14 1.58 -1.40 10.06
CA LEU A 14 0.81 -0.22 10.36
C LEU A 14 0.22 -0.38 11.77
N GLU A 15 0.79 0.30 12.76
CA GLU A 15 0.28 0.23 14.15
C GLU A 15 -1.09 0.90 14.33
N SER A 16 -1.50 1.75 13.39
CA SER A 16 -2.82 2.41 13.42
C SER A 16 -3.90 1.66 12.64
N MET A 17 -3.57 0.65 11.82
CA MET A 17 -4.54 -0.09 11.01
C MET A 17 -3.97 -1.42 10.55
N GLU A 18 -4.76 -2.49 10.60
CA GLU A 18 -4.36 -3.76 10.01
C GLU A 18 -4.26 -3.68 8.48
N ARG A 19 -3.38 -4.50 7.89
CA ARG A 19 -3.23 -4.56 6.43
C ARG A 19 -4.53 -4.92 5.73
N ASP A 20 -5.37 -5.71 6.39
CA ASP A 20 -6.66 -6.14 5.86
C ASP A 20 -7.66 -4.97 5.80
N ASP A 21 -7.75 -4.18 6.86
CA ASP A 21 -8.56 -2.94 6.89
C ASP A 21 -8.12 -1.96 5.80
N ALA A 22 -6.81 -1.70 5.69
CA ALA A 22 -6.27 -0.82 4.65
C ALA A 22 -6.61 -1.33 3.24
N LYS A 23 -6.48 -2.65 3.02
CA LYS A 23 -6.83 -3.28 1.75
C LYS A 23 -8.32 -3.15 1.45
N SER A 24 -9.19 -3.45 2.41
CA SER A 24 -10.64 -3.33 2.28
C SER A 24 -11.06 -1.90 1.95
N LEU A 25 -10.45 -0.91 2.62
CA LEU A 25 -10.70 0.51 2.34
C LEU A 25 -10.30 0.87 0.91
N ILE A 26 -9.09 0.50 0.49
CA ILE A 26 -8.56 0.79 -0.85
C ILE A 26 -9.41 0.12 -1.94
N GLU A 27 -9.79 -1.15 -1.75
CA GLU A 27 -10.68 -1.88 -2.66
C GLU A 27 -12.07 -1.23 -2.74
N ARG A 28 -12.60 -0.75 -1.61
CA ARG A 28 -13.89 -0.05 -1.54
C ARG A 28 -13.89 1.27 -2.34
N TYR A 29 -12.74 1.93 -2.44
CA TYR A 29 -12.57 3.14 -3.24
C TYR A 29 -12.13 2.87 -4.69
N GLY A 30 -12.00 1.60 -5.09
CA GLY A 30 -11.63 1.16 -6.45
C GLY A 30 -10.13 0.99 -6.70
N GLY A 31 -9.30 1.11 -5.65
CA GLY A 31 -7.86 0.92 -5.73
C GLY A 31 -7.46 -0.55 -5.58
N LYS A 32 -6.22 -0.86 -5.96
CA LYS A 32 -5.62 -2.21 -5.76
C LYS A 32 -4.49 -2.15 -4.76
N VAL A 33 -4.46 -3.11 -3.83
CA VAL A 33 -3.31 -3.34 -2.94
C VAL A 33 -2.42 -4.45 -3.48
N THR A 34 -1.11 -4.23 -3.47
CA THR A 34 -0.09 -5.24 -3.78
C THR A 34 1.03 -5.22 -2.75
N GLY A 35 1.60 -6.38 -2.43
CA GLY A 35 2.74 -6.50 -1.51
C GLY A 35 4.11 -6.21 -2.15
N ASN A 36 4.14 -6.05 -3.48
CA ASN A 36 5.38 -5.87 -4.23
C ASN A 36 5.42 -4.53 -4.95
N VAL A 37 6.54 -3.80 -4.78
CA VAL A 37 6.78 -2.55 -5.50
C VAL A 37 7.06 -2.89 -6.95
N SER A 38 6.18 -2.42 -7.84
CA SER A 38 6.35 -2.49 -9.28
C SER A 38 6.31 -1.09 -9.89
N ARG A 39 6.82 -0.93 -11.11
CA ARG A 39 6.77 0.35 -11.86
C ARG A 39 5.36 0.95 -12.04
N LYS A 40 4.31 0.15 -11.83
CA LYS A 40 2.90 0.57 -11.90
C LYS A 40 2.32 1.00 -10.54
N THR A 41 3.12 0.99 -9.47
CA THR A 41 2.66 1.39 -8.13
C THR A 41 2.54 2.91 -8.07
N THR A 42 1.37 3.40 -7.65
CA THR A 42 1.10 4.83 -7.55
C THR A 42 1.41 5.36 -6.15
N TYR A 43 1.16 4.55 -5.13
CA TYR A 43 1.29 4.96 -3.73
C TYR A 43 2.01 3.90 -2.90
N LEU A 44 2.99 4.34 -2.11
CA LEU A 44 3.69 3.52 -1.13
C LEU A 44 3.32 4.00 0.27
N VAL A 45 2.72 3.10 1.06
CA VAL A 45 2.33 3.37 2.44
C VAL A 45 3.34 2.69 3.35
N LEU A 46 4.13 3.52 4.05
CA LEU A 46 5.22 3.10 4.93
C LEU A 46 4.71 2.97 6.38
N GLY A 47 4.67 1.76 6.90
CA GLY A 47 4.42 1.45 8.31
C GLY A 47 5.69 1.43 9.17
N ARG A 48 5.54 1.26 10.49
CA ARG A 48 6.66 1.01 11.41
C ARG A 48 7.29 -0.35 11.07
N ASP A 49 8.62 -0.41 11.06
CA ASP A 49 9.38 -1.58 10.56
C ASP A 49 9.31 -1.79 9.03
N SER A 50 8.99 -0.75 8.25
CA SER A 50 9.25 -0.78 6.81
C SER A 50 10.76 -0.86 6.59
N GLY A 51 11.26 -2.08 6.40
CA GLY A 51 12.66 -2.33 6.10
C GLY A 51 13.15 -1.35 5.03
N ALA A 52 14.24 -0.64 5.34
CA ALA A 52 14.88 0.37 4.50
C ALA A 52 15.18 -0.12 3.07
N SER A 53 15.15 -1.43 2.82
CA SER A 53 15.42 -2.06 1.53
C SER A 53 14.39 -1.84 0.41
N LYS A 54 13.28 -1.10 0.64
CA LYS A 54 12.31 -0.78 -0.44
C LYS A 54 12.28 0.69 -0.86
N THR A 55 13.13 1.54 -0.29
CA THR A 55 13.27 2.96 -0.68
C THR A 55 14.43 3.18 -1.65
N GLU A 56 15.28 2.17 -1.88
CA GLU A 56 16.45 2.25 -2.75
C GLU A 56 16.29 1.43 -4.03
N LYS A 57 15.48 1.91 -4.98
CA LYS A 57 15.81 1.97 -6.43
C LYS A 57 14.70 2.57 -7.29
#